data_AF-A0A7C4BXP9-F1
#
_entry.id   AF-A0A7C4BXP9-F1
#
_cell.length_a   1.000
_cell.length_b   1.000
_cell.length_c   1.000
_cell.angle_alpha   90.00
_cell.angle_beta   90.00
_cell.angle_gamma   90.00
#
_symmetry.space_group_name_H-M   'P 1'
#
loop_
_entity.id
_entity.type
_entity.pdbx_description
1 polymer ?
#
loop_
_entity_poly.entity_id
_entity_poly.type
_entity_poly.pdbx_seq_one_letter_code
_entity_poly.pdbx_strand_id
1 'polypeptide(L)'
;MGGHMSFAEKFNLLNGIVLLRIMCGAFFIPHIYAKFFVPEALGFFVAAKFKPPAFWMYTACVIETILAIALIFGIYTTWAAVIGAVHLAVAGAAVYKVTGGKWLWNIGGYEYCAFWALACVVVAMTHP
;
A
#
# COMPACT_ATOMS: atom_id res chain seq x y z
N MET A 1 13.70 -5.95 23.19
CA MET A 1 13.76 -4.69 23.97
C MET A 1 13.49 -3.55 22.99
N GLY A 2 12.24 -3.11 22.88
CA GLY A 2 11.83 -2.06 21.93
C GLY A 2 12.09 -0.69 22.55
N GLY A 3 13.22 -0.08 22.23
CA GLY A 3 13.45 1.33 22.55
C GLY A 3 12.50 2.20 21.73
N HIS A 4 11.87 3.18 22.35
CA HIS A 4 11.13 4.21 21.62
C HIS A 4 12.11 4.97 20.71
N MET A 5 11.97 4.81 19.39
CA MET A 5 12.69 5.67 18.44
C MET A 5 12.31 7.13 18.70
N SER A 6 13.32 7.98 18.80
CA SER A 6 13.15 9.43 18.82
C SER A 6 12.47 9.90 17.53
N PHE A 7 11.87 11.10 17.58
CA PHE A 7 11.24 11.69 16.40
C PHE A 7 12.22 11.86 15.24
N ALA A 8 13.47 12.26 15.51
CA ALA A 8 14.50 12.41 14.49
C ALA A 8 14.87 11.07 13.83
N GLU A 9 14.98 9.99 14.61
CA GLU A 9 15.29 8.64 14.08
C GLU A 9 14.18 8.13 13.16
N LYS A 10 12.92 8.46 13.44
CA LYS A 10 11.80 8.11 12.55
C LYS A 10 11.93 8.73 11.17
N PHE A 11 12.66 9.82 10.99
CA PHE A 11 12.84 10.50 9.70
C PHE A 11 14.29 10.52 9.21
N ASN A 12 15.15 9.66 9.76
CA ASN A 12 16.52 9.53 9.28
C ASN A 12 16.55 8.83 7.91
N LEU A 13 16.51 9.61 6.83
CA LEU A 13 16.51 9.11 5.46
C LEU A 13 17.81 8.40 5.04
N LEU A 14 18.88 8.53 5.82
CA LEU A 14 20.13 7.78 5.61
C LEU A 14 20.01 6.32 6.07
N ASN A 15 19.00 6.00 6.87
CA ASN A 15 18.66 4.62 7.21
C ASN A 15 17.74 4.04 6.12
N GLY A 16 18.25 3.07 5.35
CA GLY A 16 17.51 2.44 4.26
C GLY A 16 16.18 1.80 4.68
N ILE A 17 16.06 1.31 5.92
CA ILE A 17 14.83 0.72 6.45
C ILE A 17 13.79 1.79 6.77
N VAL A 18 14.22 2.94 7.31
CA VAL A 18 13.34 4.11 7.53
C VAL A 18 12.88 4.68 6.19
N LEU A 19 13.79 4.81 5.23
CA LEU A 19 13.46 5.27 3.89
C LEU A 19 12.46 4.32 3.22
N LEU A 20 12.67 3.00 3.29
CA LEU A 20 11.76 1.99 2.77
C LEU A 20 10.36 2.11 3.37
N ARG A 21 10.27 2.26 4.69
CA ARG A 21 8.99 2.46 5.41
C ARG A 21 8.25 3.71 4.90
N ILE A 22 8.95 4.84 4.78
CA ILE A 22 8.37 6.09 4.29
C ILE A 22 7.89 5.93 2.84
N MET A 23 8.70 5.33 1.96
CA MET A 23 8.29 5.06 0.57
C MET A 23 7.07 4.16 0.50
N CYS A 24 7.01 3.10 1.31
CA CYS A 24 5.85 2.21 1.38
C CYS A 24 4.58 2.94 1.81
N GLY A 25 4.68 3.96 2.66
CA GLY A 25 3.53 4.81 3.01
C GLY A 25 3.20 5.84 1.93
N ALA A 26 4.20 6.54 1.41
CA ALA A 26 4.05 7.63 0.45
C ALA A 26 3.41 7.16 -0.87
N PHE A 27 3.71 5.95 -1.32
CA PHE A 27 3.16 5.41 -2.56
C PHE A 27 1.66 5.11 -2.51
N PHE A 28 1.03 5.10 -1.32
CA PHE A 28 -0.43 5.08 -1.23
C PHE A 28 -1.07 6.42 -1.64
N ILE A 29 -0.35 7.54 -1.57
CA ILE A 29 -0.90 8.88 -1.84
C ILE A 29 -1.45 9.01 -3.28
N PRO A 30 -0.73 8.61 -4.34
CA PRO A 30 -1.29 8.58 -5.69
C PRO A 30 -2.56 7.72 -5.82
N HIS A 31 -2.63 6.58 -5.12
CA HIS A 31 -3.79 5.69 -5.15
C HIS A 31 -5.00 6.24 -4.40
N ILE A 32 -4.77 7.04 -3.35
CA ILE A 32 -5.81 7.81 -2.66
C ILE A 32 -6.31 8.93 -3.58
N TYR A 33 -5.39 9.73 -4.13
CA TYR A 33 -5.71 10.82 -5.06
C TYR A 33 -6.58 10.33 -6.23
N ALA A 34 -6.19 9.23 -6.87
CA ALA A 34 -6.92 8.68 -8.00
C ALA A 34 -8.40 8.37 -7.69
N LYS A 35 -8.74 7.96 -6.46
CA LYS A 35 -10.12 7.61 -6.08
C LYS A 35 -11.08 8.81 -6.00
N PHE A 36 -10.55 10.02 -5.94
CA PHE A 36 -11.36 11.25 -5.91
C PHE A 36 -11.34 12.01 -7.24
N PHE A 37 -10.25 11.90 -8.00
CA PHE A 37 -10.01 12.76 -9.15
C PHE A 37 -9.88 12.02 -10.48
N VAL A 38 -9.77 10.69 -10.47
CA VAL A 38 -9.51 9.87 -11.67
C VAL A 38 -10.67 8.87 -11.83
N PRO A 39 -11.58 9.06 -12.81
CA PRO A 39 -12.75 8.19 -13.01
C PRO A 39 -12.42 6.70 -13.18
N GLU A 40 -11.25 6.40 -13.73
CA GLU A 40 -10.73 5.05 -13.96
C GLU A 40 -10.59 4.25 -12.66
N ALA A 41 -10.43 4.92 -11.51
CA ALA A 41 -10.40 4.27 -10.22
C ALA A 41 -11.69 3.48 -9.97
N LEU A 42 -12.87 4.09 -10.17
CA LEU A 42 -14.15 3.38 -10.02
C LEU A 42 -14.31 2.29 -11.09
N GLY A 43 -13.86 2.55 -12.32
CA GLY A 43 -13.87 1.59 -13.42
C GLY A 43 -13.14 0.28 -13.08
N PHE A 44 -12.01 0.36 -12.37
CA PHE A 44 -11.28 -0.81 -11.90
C PHE A 44 -12.12 -1.68 -10.95
N PHE A 45 -12.80 -1.09 -9.96
CA PHE A 45 -13.60 -1.84 -8.98
C PHE A 45 -14.82 -2.51 -9.65
N VAL A 46 -15.40 -1.86 -10.66
CA VAL A 46 -16.43 -2.48 -11.52
C VAL A 46 -15.86 -3.69 -12.26
N ALA A 47 -14.71 -3.53 -12.93
CA ALA A 47 -14.06 -4.61 -13.68
C ALA A 47 -13.65 -5.79 -12.79
N ALA A 48 -13.18 -5.51 -11.58
CA ALA A 48 -12.81 -6.53 -10.58
C ALA A 48 -14.03 -7.27 -9.97
N LYS A 49 -15.25 -6.79 -10.26
CA LYS A 49 -16.54 -7.32 -9.79
C LYS A 49 -16.77 -7.15 -8.28
N PHE A 50 -16.21 -6.10 -7.67
CA PHE A 50 -16.54 -5.72 -6.30
C PHE A 50 -17.97 -5.15 -6.25
N LYS A 51 -18.82 -5.66 -5.35
CA LYS A 51 -20.22 -5.24 -5.21
C LYS A 51 -20.50 -4.75 -3.78
N PRO A 52 -21.01 -3.52 -3.57
CA PRO A 52 -21.09 -2.42 -4.54
C PRO A 52 -19.71 -1.78 -4.80
N PRO A 53 -19.38 -1.39 -6.04
CA PRO A 53 -18.00 -1.02 -6.41
C PRO A 53 -17.50 0.24 -5.67
N ALA A 54 -18.32 1.27 -5.56
CA ALA A 54 -17.96 2.51 -4.87
C ALA A 54 -17.66 2.28 -3.38
N PHE A 55 -18.43 1.42 -2.71
CA PHE A 55 -18.21 1.08 -1.30
C PHE A 55 -16.83 0.47 -1.08
N TRP A 56 -16.45 -0.52 -1.90
CA TRP A 56 -15.13 -1.15 -1.82
C TRP A 56 -14.00 -0.21 -2.21
N MET A 57 -14.23 0.67 -3.19
CA MET A 57 -13.27 1.72 -3.56
C MET A 57 -12.98 2.67 -2.39
N TYR A 58 -14.01 3.21 -1.74
CA TYR A 58 -13.82 4.10 -0.60
C TYR A 58 -13.31 3.38 0.66
N THR A 59 -13.67 2.10 0.84
CA THR A 59 -13.06 1.28 1.89
C THR A 59 -11.55 1.14 1.67
N ALA A 60 -11.12 0.82 0.45
CA ALA A 60 -9.71 0.80 0.10
C ALA A 60 -9.06 2.17 0.30
N CYS A 61 -9.74 3.26 -0.05
CA CYS A 61 -9.26 4.63 0.18
C CYS A 61 -8.97 4.91 1.67
N VAL A 62 -9.88 4.51 2.57
CA VAL A 62 -9.73 4.70 4.02
C VAL A 62 -8.54 3.91 4.53
N ILE A 63 -8.42 2.63 4.13
CA ILE A 63 -7.29 1.77 4.51
C ILE A 63 -5.97 2.39 4.04
N GLU A 64 -5.88 2.76 2.77
CA GLU A 64 -4.69 3.38 2.19
C GLU A 64 -4.31 4.68 2.89
N THR A 65 -5.29 5.50 3.29
CA THR A 65 -5.05 6.76 4.02
C THR A 65 -4.44 6.49 5.39
N ILE A 66 -5.01 5.53 6.13
CA ILE A 66 -4.49 5.12 7.44
C ILE A 66 -3.08 4.55 7.29
N LEU A 67 -2.85 3.70 6.29
CA LEU A 67 -1.55 3.11 6.00
C LEU A 67 -0.50 4.16 5.63
N ALA A 68 -0.85 5.13 4.78
CA ALA A 68 0.03 6.23 4.40
C ALA A 68 0.49 7.00 5.64
N ILE A 69 -0.46 7.43 6.49
CA ILE A 69 -0.16 8.15 7.73
C ILE A 69 0.70 7.28 8.65
N ALA A 70 0.27 6.05 8.93
CA ALA A 70 0.95 5.17 9.88
C ALA A 70 2.40 4.86 9.46
N LEU A 71 2.62 4.53 8.19
CA LEU A 71 3.94 4.19 7.67
C LEU A 71 4.85 5.43 7.52
N ILE A 72 4.33 6.58 7.07
CA ILE A 72 5.14 7.80 6.97
C ILE A 72 5.61 8.25 8.36
N PHE A 73 4.70 8.36 9.32
CA PHE A 73 4.99 8.90 10.65
C PHE A 73 5.55 7.85 11.65
N GLY A 74 5.69 6.59 11.23
CA GLY A 74 6.21 5.54 12.08
C GLY A 74 5.31 5.25 13.29
N ILE A 75 4.03 5.02 13.03
CA ILE A 75 2.98 4.72 14.02
C ILE A 75 2.55 3.26 13.82
N TYR A 76 2.64 2.43 14.86
CA TYR A 76 2.34 0.98 14.80
C TYR A 76 2.92 0.28 13.56
N THR A 77 4.21 0.54 13.29
CA THR A 77 4.87 0.25 12.02
C THR A 77 4.74 -1.19 11.56
N THR A 78 4.95 -2.15 12.47
CA THR A 78 4.84 -3.58 12.17
C THR A 78 3.44 -3.94 11.70
N TRP A 79 2.42 -3.51 12.44
CA TRP A 79 1.02 -3.79 12.10
C TRP A 79 0.56 -3.06 10.84
N ALA A 80 0.92 -1.78 10.69
CA ALA A 80 0.63 -1.01 9.49
C ALA A 80 1.26 -1.68 8.25
N ALA A 81 2.49 -2.16 8.37
CA ALA A 81 3.18 -2.83 7.28
C ALA A 81 2.57 -4.21 6.95
N VAL A 82 2.18 -5.00 7.94
CA VAL A 82 1.44 -6.26 7.73
C VAL A 82 0.11 -6.01 7.01
N ILE A 83 -0.67 -5.03 7.47
CA ILE A 83 -1.95 -4.67 6.83
C ILE A 83 -1.71 -4.17 5.41
N GLY A 84 -0.67 -3.36 5.19
CA GLY A 84 -0.25 -2.90 3.86
C GLY A 84 0.10 -4.05 2.93
N ALA A 85 0.85 -5.05 3.39
CA ALA A 85 1.18 -6.23 2.60
C ALA A 85 -0.09 -7.03 2.21
N VAL A 86 -1.01 -7.23 3.14
CA VAL A 86 -2.29 -7.92 2.88
C VAL A 86 -3.15 -7.11 1.89
N HIS A 87 -3.26 -5.79 2.08
CA HIS A 87 -4.00 -4.90 1.19
C HIS A 87 -3.47 -4.97 -0.25
N LEU A 88 -2.15 -4.94 -0.41
CA LEU A 88 -1.47 -5.03 -1.70
C LEU A 88 -1.59 -6.42 -2.32
N ALA A 89 -1.62 -7.49 -1.52
CA ALA A 89 -1.89 -8.84 -2.01
C ALA A 89 -3.32 -8.96 -2.56
N VAL A 90 -4.32 -8.39 -1.87
CA VAL A 90 -5.71 -8.32 -2.35
C VAL A 90 -5.81 -7.50 -3.64
N ALA A 91 -5.14 -6.34 -3.68
CA ALA A 91 -5.07 -5.50 -4.88
C ALA A 91 -4.43 -6.26 -6.05
N GLY A 92 -3.31 -6.94 -5.81
CA GLY A 92 -2.61 -7.75 -6.81
C GLY A 92 -3.47 -8.90 -7.33
N ALA A 93 -4.21 -9.59 -6.46
CA ALA A 93 -5.16 -10.63 -6.86
C ALA A 93 -6.32 -10.08 -7.72
N ALA A 94 -6.81 -8.88 -7.41
CA ALA A 94 -7.81 -8.19 -8.24
C ALA A 94 -7.24 -7.81 -9.61
N VAL A 95 -6.01 -7.28 -9.67
CA VAL A 95 -5.32 -6.97 -10.94
C VAL A 95 -5.09 -8.23 -11.76
N TYR A 96 -4.62 -9.31 -11.14
CA TYR A 96 -4.46 -10.62 -11.78
C TYR A 96 -5.77 -11.06 -12.47
N LYS A 97 -6.89 -10.99 -11.74
CA LYS A 97 -8.20 -11.37 -12.25
C LYS A 97 -8.67 -10.48 -13.39
N VAL A 98 -8.51 -9.16 -13.27
CA VAL A 98 -8.97 -8.18 -14.28
C VAL A 98 -8.16 -8.27 -15.56
N THR A 99 -6.85 -8.53 -15.46
CA THR A 99 -5.95 -8.53 -16.61
C THR A 99 -5.72 -9.88 -17.27
N GLY A 100 -6.31 -10.95 -16.72
CA GLY A 100 -6.07 -12.31 -17.21
C GLY A 100 -4.69 -12.84 -16.84
N GLY A 101 -4.14 -12.40 -15.69
CA GLY A 101 -2.89 -12.90 -15.14
C GLY A 101 -1.62 -12.25 -15.70
N LYS A 102 -1.71 -11.05 -16.27
CA LYS A 102 -0.51 -10.31 -16.72
C LYS A 102 0.41 -10.03 -15.54
N TRP A 103 1.71 -10.28 -15.73
CA TRP A 103 2.73 -9.99 -14.71
C TRP A 103 3.18 -8.53 -14.78
N LEU A 104 3.76 -8.13 -15.91
CA LEU A 104 4.48 -6.85 -16.05
C LEU A 104 3.58 -5.64 -15.82
N TRP A 105 4.03 -4.70 -14.98
CA TRP A 105 3.23 -3.53 -14.58
C TRP A 105 2.89 -2.60 -15.76
N ASN A 106 3.80 -2.44 -16.73
CA ASN A 106 3.62 -1.54 -17.87
C ASN A 106 2.52 -1.98 -18.86
N ILE A 107 2.08 -3.24 -18.79
CA ILE A 107 0.94 -3.78 -19.54
C ILE A 107 -0.29 -4.00 -18.65
N GLY A 108 -0.27 -3.43 -17.44
CA GLY A 108 -1.35 -3.49 -16.44
C GLY A 108 -1.26 -4.66 -15.46
N GLY A 109 -0.16 -5.40 -15.41
CA GLY A 109 0.01 -6.56 -14.54
C GLY A 109 0.26 -6.24 -13.06
N TYR A 110 0.26 -7.28 -12.23
CA TYR A 110 0.30 -7.16 -10.75
C TYR A 110 1.71 -7.17 -10.13
N GLU A 111 2.77 -7.17 -10.95
CA GLU A 111 4.18 -7.15 -10.51
C GLU A 111 4.46 -6.08 -9.46
N TYR A 112 3.98 -4.85 -9.67
CA TYR A 112 4.21 -3.75 -8.74
C TYR A 112 3.51 -3.96 -7.39
N CYS A 113 2.30 -4.55 -7.40
CA CYS A 113 1.59 -4.91 -6.16
C CYS A 113 2.39 -5.96 -5.37
N ALA A 114 2.93 -6.97 -6.07
CA ALA A 114 3.73 -8.02 -5.45
C ALA A 114 5.04 -7.47 -4.85
N PHE A 115 5.77 -6.65 -5.61
CA PHE A 115 6.99 -6.00 -5.13
C PHE A 115 6.72 -5.15 -3.88
N TRP A 116 5.71 -4.30 -3.94
CA TRP A 116 5.39 -3.40 -2.84
C TRP A 116 4.88 -4.17 -1.61
N ALA A 117 4.10 -5.24 -1.79
CA ALA A 117 3.70 -6.11 -0.68
C ALA A 117 4.92 -6.72 0.03
N LEU A 118 5.92 -7.20 -0.72
CA LEU A 118 7.16 -7.72 -0.15
C LEU A 118 7.97 -6.63 0.56
N ALA A 119 8.02 -5.41 0.02
CA ALA A 119 8.64 -4.27 0.69
C ALA A 119 7.96 -3.98 2.04
N CYS A 120 6.62 -4.04 2.10
CA CYS A 120 5.88 -3.95 3.36
C CYS A 120 6.23 -5.10 4.33
N VAL A 121 6.40 -6.34 3.84
CA VAL A 121 6.86 -7.45 4.70
C VAL A 121 8.23 -7.18 5.30
N VAL A 122 9.18 -6.67 4.50
CA VAL A 122 10.51 -6.27 5.00
C VAL A 122 10.41 -5.20 6.08
N VAL A 123 9.55 -4.19 5.88
CA VAL A 123 9.29 -3.15 6.90
C VAL A 123 8.73 -3.77 8.18
N ALA A 124 7.78 -4.70 8.08
CA ALA A 124 7.19 -5.38 9.23
C ALA A 124 8.22 -6.22 10.01
N MET A 125 9.18 -6.85 9.33
CA MET A 125 10.22 -7.66 9.96
C MET A 125 11.31 -6.85 10.65
N THR A 126 11.47 -5.57 10.28
CA THR A 126 12.62 -4.74 10.67
C THR A 126 12.28 -3.62 11.63
N HIS A 127 10.99 -3.38 11.87
CA HIS A 127 10.51 -2.41 12.84
C HIS A 127 9.94 -3.11 14.09
N PRO A 128 10.00 -2.46 15.26
CA PRO A 128 9.30 -2.94 16.45
C PRO A 128 7.78 -2.82 16.32
#